data_AF-A0A942UP10-F1
#
_entry.id   AF-A0A942UP10-F1
#
_cell.length_a   1.000
_cell.length_b   1.000
_cell.length_c   1.000
_cell.angle_alpha   90.00
_cell.angle_beta   90.00
_cell.angle_gamma   90.00
#
_symmetry.space_group_name_H-M   'P 1'
#
loop_
_entity.id
_entity.type
_entity.pdbx_description
1 polymer ?
#
loop_
_entity_poly.entity_id
_entity_poly.type
_entity_poly.pdbx_seq_one_letter_code
_entity_poly.pdbx_strand_id
1 'polypeptide(L)'
;MGALKEQSRYDLLLAQFQYSDLYLNEKTKRSLERIRTFLYEETDVHYLVFIRQETLIQYLQYHRSKKFNRISFIQAINDIKIFLFFLKSKKEITSIPKIDLSLQNLNLWINL
;
A
#
# COMPACT_ATOMS: atom_id res chain seq x y z
N MET A 1 15.54 -29.14 18.75
CA MET A 1 14.26 -28.55 18.30
C MET A 1 14.55 -27.11 17.91
N GLY A 2 14.48 -26.80 16.62
CA GLY A 2 14.88 -25.48 16.11
C GLY A 2 13.90 -24.42 16.59
N ALA A 3 14.42 -23.38 17.25
CA ALA A 3 13.67 -22.17 17.51
C ALA A 3 13.26 -21.58 16.15
N LEU A 4 11.95 -21.60 15.86
CA LEU A 4 11.38 -20.79 14.79
C LEU A 4 11.79 -19.34 15.10
N LYS A 5 12.76 -18.80 14.35
CA LYS A 5 13.08 -17.38 14.44
C LYS A 5 11.81 -16.64 14.05
N GLU A 6 11.19 -16.00 15.02
CA GLU A 6 10.03 -15.13 14.82
C GLU A 6 10.46 -14.08 13.78
N GLN A 7 9.92 -14.18 12.56
CA GLN A 7 10.21 -13.22 11.51
C GLN A 7 9.55 -11.90 11.90
N SER A 8 10.33 -10.81 11.89
CA SER A 8 9.77 -9.51 12.22
C SER A 8 8.70 -9.12 11.18
N ARG A 9 7.68 -8.35 11.60
CA ARG A 9 6.67 -7.81 10.67
C ARG A 9 7.32 -7.04 9.51
N TYR A 10 8.44 -6.37 9.78
CA TYR A 10 9.22 -5.68 8.77
C TYR A 10 9.72 -6.64 7.67
N ASP A 11 10.32 -7.76 8.06
CA ASP A 11 10.85 -8.77 7.14
C ASP A 11 9.73 -9.43 6.32
N LEU A 12 8.59 -9.72 6.97
CA LEU A 12 7.40 -10.27 6.31
C LEU A 12 6.87 -9.33 5.22
N LEU A 13 6.73 -8.03 5.53
CA LEU A 13 6.30 -7.04 4.55
C LEU A 13 7.35 -6.87 3.43
N LEU A 14 8.63 -6.79 3.78
CA LEU A 14 9.71 -6.64 2.80
C LEU A 14 9.71 -7.81 1.79
N ALA A 15 9.54 -9.05 2.25
CA ALA A 15 9.49 -10.22 1.40
C ALA A 15 8.31 -10.18 0.40
N GLN A 16 7.15 -9.70 0.82
CA GLN A 16 5.96 -9.61 -0.04
C GLN A 16 6.06 -8.51 -1.09
N PHE A 17 6.87 -7.48 -0.84
CA PHE A 17 7.18 -6.40 -1.78
C PHE A 17 8.28 -6.74 -2.79
N GLN A 18 8.76 -7.98 -2.86
CA GLN A 18 9.72 -8.39 -3.89
C GLN A 18 9.12 -8.28 -5.30
N TYR A 19 9.82 -7.61 -6.20
CA TYR A 19 9.40 -7.39 -7.59
C TYR A 19 10.52 -7.74 -8.58
N SER A 20 11.38 -8.72 -8.23
CA SER A 20 12.49 -9.18 -9.08
C SER A 20 12.07 -9.48 -10.52
N ASP A 21 10.83 -9.93 -10.69
CA ASP A 21 10.28 -10.37 -11.97
C ASP A 21 9.54 -9.25 -12.72
N LEU A 22 9.48 -8.04 -12.15
CA LEU A 22 8.85 -6.86 -12.76
C LEU A 22 9.92 -5.80 -13.04
N TYR A 23 10.03 -5.39 -14.29
CA TYR A 23 10.86 -4.24 -14.65
C TYR A 23 10.16 -2.93 -14.22
N LEU A 24 10.37 -2.54 -12.96
CA LEU A 24 9.81 -1.32 -12.39
C LEU A 24 10.80 -0.16 -12.51
N ASN A 25 10.32 0.99 -12.99
CA ASN A 25 11.10 2.22 -12.94
C ASN A 25 11.22 2.75 -11.49
N GLU A 26 12.18 3.64 -11.26
CA GLU A 26 12.46 4.21 -9.92
C GLU A 26 11.25 4.92 -9.29
N LYS A 27 10.38 5.53 -10.10
CA LYS A 27 9.18 6.21 -9.60
C LYS A 27 8.19 5.20 -9.01
N THR A 28 7.99 4.07 -9.68
CA THR A 28 7.13 2.98 -9.19
C THR A 28 7.72 2.36 -7.92
N LYS A 29 9.03 2.09 -7.89
CA LYS A 29 9.70 1.57 -6.69
C LYS A 29 9.49 2.47 -5.47
N ARG A 30 9.73 3.78 -5.61
CA ARG A 30 9.49 4.75 -4.51
C ARG A 30 8.03 4.82 -4.08
N SER A 31 7.09 4.59 -5.01
CA SER A 31 5.65 4.59 -4.70
C SER A 31 5.27 3.36 -3.86
N LEU A 32 5.80 2.19 -4.23
CA LEU A 32 5.61 0.96 -3.45
C LEU A 32 6.31 1.05 -2.09
N GLU A 33 7.51 1.64 -2.04
CA GLU A 33 8.24 1.86 -0.80
C GLU A 33 7.44 2.73 0.19
N ARG A 34 6.85 3.84 -0.27
CA ARG A 34 6.00 4.68 0.60
C ARG A 34 4.82 3.92 1.19
N ILE A 35 4.16 3.08 0.41
CA ILE A 35 3.05 2.25 0.90
C ILE A 35 3.56 1.20 1.87
N ARG A 36 4.68 0.53 1.59
CA ARG A 36 5.28 -0.44 2.51
C ARG A 36 5.64 0.21 3.85
N THR A 37 6.24 1.41 3.82
CA THR A 37 6.56 2.17 5.03
C THR A 37 5.30 2.52 5.80
N PHE A 38 4.26 3.03 5.13
CA PHE A 38 2.98 3.28 5.78
C PHE A 38 2.38 2.01 6.42
N LEU A 39 2.34 0.89 5.70
CA LEU A 39 1.81 -0.37 6.23
C LEU A 39 2.58 -0.82 7.47
N TYR A 40 3.90 -0.63 7.47
CA TYR A 40 4.75 -0.99 8.58
C TYR A 40 4.63 -0.04 9.79
N GLU A 41 4.49 1.27 9.56
CA GLU A 41 4.50 2.27 10.63
C GLU A 41 3.09 2.53 11.22
N GLU A 42 2.05 2.45 10.40
CA GLU A 42 0.72 2.99 10.72
C GLU A 42 -0.39 1.93 10.74
N THR A 43 -0.06 0.66 10.50
CA THR A 43 -1.05 -0.43 10.48
C THR A 43 -0.54 -1.70 11.15
N ASP A 44 -1.46 -2.60 11.49
CA ASP A 44 -1.17 -3.95 11.98
C ASP A 44 -1.22 -5.03 10.90
N VAL A 45 -1.19 -4.62 9.63
CA VAL A 45 -1.21 -5.55 8.49
C VAL A 45 0.13 -6.26 8.38
N HIS A 46 0.09 -7.59 8.47
CA HIS A 46 1.27 -8.45 8.29
C HIS A 46 1.40 -8.97 6.85
N TYR A 47 0.26 -9.13 6.15
CA TYR A 47 0.22 -9.72 4.81
C TYR A 47 -0.62 -8.90 3.84
N LEU A 48 -0.16 -8.79 2.60
CA LEU A 48 -0.82 -8.00 1.56
C LEU A 48 -2.22 -8.51 1.22
N VAL A 49 -2.46 -9.82 1.39
CA VAL A 49 -3.77 -10.44 1.21
C VAL A 49 -4.83 -9.90 2.18
N PHE A 50 -4.43 -9.33 3.32
CA PHE A 50 -5.33 -8.74 4.30
C PHE A 50 -5.62 -7.27 4.08
N ILE A 51 -4.98 -6.64 3.09
CA ILE A 51 -5.25 -5.24 2.75
C ILE A 51 -6.65 -5.14 2.18
N ARG A 52 -7.40 -4.14 2.66
CA ARG A 52 -8.77 -3.85 2.21
C ARG A 52 -8.88 -2.40 1.75
N GLN A 53 -10.08 -2.04 1.30
CA GLN A 53 -10.38 -0.66 0.88
C GLN A 53 -10.07 0.33 2.01
N GLU A 54 -10.38 -0.04 3.25
CA GLU A 54 -10.18 0.80 4.44
C GLU A 54 -8.71 1.13 4.65
N THR A 55 -7.80 0.18 4.45
CA THR A 55 -6.35 0.40 4.53
C THR A 55 -5.87 1.41 3.49
N LEU A 56 -6.45 1.40 2.28
CA LEU A 56 -6.12 2.36 1.23
C LEU A 56 -6.66 3.77 1.54
N ILE A 57 -7.82 3.85 2.19
CA ILE A 57 -8.35 5.13 2.68
C ILE A 57 -7.47 5.67 3.82
N GLN A 58 -7.05 4.81 4.75
CA GLN A 58 -6.12 5.18 5.83
C GLN A 58 -4.80 5.72 5.28
N TYR A 59 -4.29 5.19 4.16
CA TYR A 59 -3.09 5.74 3.50
C TYR A 59 -3.28 7.20 3.06
N LEU A 60 -4.44 7.52 2.49
CA LEU A 60 -4.78 8.90 2.10
C LEU A 60 -4.95 9.79 3.33
N GLN A 61 -5.62 9.31 4.38
CA GLN A 61 -5.81 10.02 5.64
C GLN A 61 -4.47 10.30 6.34
N TYR A 62 -3.53 9.36 6.31
CA TYR A 62 -2.18 9.53 6.82
C TYR A 62 -1.49 10.72 6.16
N HIS A 63 -1.44 10.77 4.82
CA HIS A 63 -0.83 11.90 4.12
C HIS A 63 -1.59 13.21 4.33
N ARG A 64 -2.92 13.17 4.43
CA ARG A 64 -3.75 14.33 4.78
C ARG A 64 -3.42 14.88 6.16
N SER A 65 -3.25 14.03 7.17
CA SER A 65 -2.88 14.43 8.54
C SER A 65 -1.52 15.14 8.58
N LYS A 66 -0.62 14.77 7.65
CA LYS A 66 0.68 15.43 7.43
C LYS A 66 0.60 16.60 6.44
N LYS A 67 -0.61 17.07 6.12
CA LYS A 67 -0.90 18.17 5.19
C LYS A 67 -0.27 18.00 3.80
N PHE A 68 -0.05 16.75 3.36
CA PHE A 68 0.62 16.45 2.10
C PHE A 68 2.02 17.10 1.98
N ASN A 69 2.73 17.30 3.09
CA ASN A 69 4.04 17.96 3.10
C ASN A 69 5.13 17.12 2.40
N ARG A 70 5.02 15.79 2.47
CA ARG A 70 6.02 14.86 1.88
C ARG A 70 5.70 14.50 0.43
N ILE A 71 4.42 14.36 0.10
CA ILE A 71 3.92 14.07 -1.25
C ILE A 71 2.59 14.79 -1.46
N SER A 72 2.29 15.17 -2.70
CA SER A 72 1.00 15.77 -3.06
C SER A 72 -0.15 14.75 -2.99
N PHE A 73 -1.38 15.24 -2.88
CA PHE A 73 -2.59 14.40 -2.95
C PHE A 73 -2.63 13.54 -4.22
N ILE A 74 -2.32 14.13 -5.38
CA ILE A 74 -2.26 13.41 -6.66
C ILE A 74 -1.22 12.27 -6.60
N GLN A 75 -0.08 12.50 -5.96
CA GLN A 75 0.93 11.45 -5.79
C GLN A 75 0.42 10.33 -4.88
N ALA A 76 -0.28 10.63 -3.79
CA ALA A 76 -0.87 9.61 -2.92
C ALA A 76 -1.90 8.74 -3.66
N ILE A 77 -2.74 9.34 -4.52
CA ILE A 77 -3.67 8.62 -5.40
C ILE A 77 -2.90 7.73 -6.40
N ASN A 78 -1.83 8.23 -6.98
CA ASN A 78 -0.99 7.45 -7.90
C ASN A 78 -0.31 6.28 -7.19
N ASP A 79 0.13 6.46 -5.95
CA ASP A 79 0.72 5.38 -5.15
C ASP A 79 -0.28 4.23 -4.99
N ILE A 80 -1.53 4.53 -4.65
CA ILE A 80 -2.59 3.51 -4.54
C ILE A 80 -2.80 2.80 -5.87
N LYS A 81 -2.88 3.52 -6.99
CA LYS A 81 -3.06 2.90 -8.32
C LYS A 81 -1.91 1.98 -8.69
N ILE A 82 -0.68 2.42 -8.46
CA ILE A 82 0.54 1.62 -8.67
C ILE A 82 0.50 0.37 -7.80
N PHE A 83 0.11 0.53 -6.54
CA PHE A 83 0.03 -0.58 -5.61
C PHE A 83 -1.04 -1.60 -5.98
N LEU A 84 -2.23 -1.16 -6.40
CA LEU A 84 -3.27 -2.06 -6.90
C LEU A 84 -2.82 -2.83 -8.15
N PHE A 85 -2.07 -2.18 -9.04
CA PHE A 85 -1.44 -2.86 -10.18
C PHE A 85 -0.40 -3.88 -9.73
N PHE A 86 0.43 -3.53 -8.75
CA PHE A 86 1.40 -4.44 -8.14
C PHE A 86 0.71 -5.65 -7.51
N LEU A 87 -0.37 -5.48 -6.75
CA LEU A 87 -1.13 -6.60 -6.18
C LEU A 87 -1.69 -7.52 -7.26
N LYS A 88 -2.19 -6.98 -8.38
CA LYS A 88 -2.68 -7.78 -9.52
C LYS A 88 -1.60 -8.66 -10.16
N SER A 89 -0.34 -8.25 -10.07
CA SER A 89 0.78 -9.03 -10.60
C SER A 89 1.17 -10.23 -9.70
N LYS A 90 0.68 -10.27 -8.45
CA LYS A 90 0.99 -11.31 -7.48
C LYS A 90 0.00 -12.47 -7.59
N LYS A 91 0.49 -13.63 -8.02
CA LYS A 91 -0.32 -14.85 -8.18
C LYS A 91 -1.02 -15.31 -6.89
N GLU A 92 -0.41 -15.04 -5.74
CA GLU A 92 -0.92 -15.41 -4.42
C GLU A 92 -2.10 -14.54 -3.95
N ILE A 93 -2.31 -13.38 -4.58
CA ILE A 93 -3.35 -12.42 -4.20
C ILE A 93 -4.57 -12.62 -5.09
N THR A 94 -5.56 -13.32 -4.56
CA THR A 94 -6.78 -13.68 -5.29
C THR A 94 -7.86 -12.59 -5.24
N SER A 95 -7.79 -11.70 -4.25
CA SER A 95 -8.75 -10.61 -4.07
C SER A 95 -8.04 -9.27 -3.99
N ILE A 96 -8.30 -8.41 -4.97
CA ILE A 96 -7.73 -7.07 -5.04
C ILE A 96 -8.73 -6.08 -4.43
N PRO A 97 -8.31 -5.23 -3.49
CA PRO A 97 -9.18 -4.19 -2.94
C PRO A 97 -9.77 -3.32 -4.04
N LYS A 98 -11.09 -3.13 -4.00
CA LYS A 98 -11.78 -2.20 -4.89
C LYS A 98 -11.93 -0.87 -4.16
N ILE A 99 -11.50 0.21 -4.80
CA ILE A 99 -11.67 1.56 -4.29
C ILE A 99 -11.98 2.48 -5.47
N ASP A 100 -13.05 3.27 -5.34
CA ASP A 100 -13.39 4.27 -6.32
C ASP A 100 -12.73 5.60 -5.95
N LEU A 101 -11.65 5.93 -6.66
CA LEU A 101 -10.90 7.18 -6.54
C LEU A 101 -11.33 8.21 -7.60
N SER A 102 -12.51 8.04 -8.21
CA SER A 102 -13.08 9.03 -9.11
C SER A 102 -13.56 10.26 -8.33
N LEU A 103 -13.57 11.42 -8.99
CA LEU A 103 -14.11 12.66 -8.40
C LEU A 103 -15.61 12.55 -8.08
N GLN A 104 -16.31 11.58 -8.68
CA GLN A 104 -17.74 11.35 -8.46
C GLN A 104 -18.01 10.66 -7.12
N ASN A 105 -17.00 10.04 -6.49
CA ASN A 105 -17.14 9.43 -5.17
C ASN A 105 -17.12 10.49 -4.05
N LEU A 106 -18.13 11.35 -4.03
CA LEU A 106 -18.24 12.45 -3.06
C LEU A 106 -18.19 11.95 -1.61
N ASN A 107 -18.79 10.79 -1.33
CA ASN A 107 -18.79 10.20 -0.01
C ASN A 107 -17.38 9.89 0.47
N LEU A 108 -16.50 9.38 -0.39
CA LEU A 108 -15.12 9.14 -0.02
C LEU A 108 -14.39 10.46 0.27
N TRP A 109 -14.59 11.49 -0.57
CA TRP A 109 -13.86 12.77 -0.42
C TRP A 109 -14.32 13.61 0.77
N ILE A 110 -15.59 13.54 1.13
CA ILE A 110 -16.14 14.23 2.32
C ILE A 110 -15.61 13.58 3.61
N ASN A 111 -15.44 12.26 3.61
CA ASN A 111 -14.98 11.49 4.77
C ASN A 111 -13.45 11.26 4.80
N LEU A 112 -12.73 11.71 3.77
CA LEU A 112 -11.28 11.79 3.78
C LEU A 112 -10.84 12.88 4.74
#